data_AF-A0A3N1KRR4-F1
#
_entry.id   AF-A0A3N1KRR4-F1
#
_cell.length_a   1.000
_cell.length_b   1.000
_cell.length_c   1.000
_cell.angle_alpha   90.00
_cell.angle_beta   90.00
_cell.angle_gamma   90.00
#
_symmetry.space_group_name_H-M   'P 1'
#
loop_
_entity.id
_entity.type
_entity.pdbx_description
1 polymer ?
#
loop_
_entity_poly.entity_id
_entity_poly.type
_entity_poly.pdbx_seq_one_letter_code
_entity_poly.pdbx_strand_id
1 'polypeptide(L)'
;MRAAPARLAGATGGTMDGSVATSSDTGKKRFADLVRLHAQKAKFITREQEIKLLEEGLNRYDMSLADSRNIVRGVADEMAVTLERDVDSAATAILRGFATKRRNKIRKGEFEQAVAFYRLQAENSLSETEIRRRVKMIMENNDWKPKRAGLIVRSRRWYRSIKVD
;
A
#
# COMPACT_ATOMS: atom_id res chain seq x y z
N MET A 1 -47.88 -34.71 -56.27
CA MET A 1 -46.69 -34.04 -56.86
C MET A 1 -45.54 -34.14 -55.86
N ARG A 2 -44.49 -34.88 -56.22
CA ARG A 2 -43.22 -35.05 -55.50
C ARG A 2 -42.15 -34.28 -56.27
N ALA A 3 -41.37 -33.44 -55.60
CA ALA A 3 -40.02 -32.95 -55.90
C ALA A 3 -39.76 -31.74 -55.00
N ALA A 4 -38.61 -31.46 -54.37
CA ALA A 4 -37.36 -32.14 -54.05
C ALA A 4 -36.71 -31.29 -52.92
N PRO A 5 -35.84 -31.82 -52.05
CA PRO A 5 -35.29 -31.08 -50.92
C PRO A 5 -34.09 -30.19 -51.32
N ALA A 6 -34.08 -28.95 -50.82
CA ALA A 6 -32.96 -28.03 -50.96
C ALA A 6 -31.81 -28.45 -50.03
N ARG A 7 -30.62 -28.57 -50.62
CA ARG A 7 -29.37 -29.02 -50.01
C ARG A 7 -28.78 -27.99 -49.03
N LEU A 8 -28.12 -28.54 -48.01
CA LEU A 8 -27.14 -27.90 -47.15
C LEU A 8 -26.08 -27.11 -47.93
N ALA A 9 -25.81 -25.89 -47.47
CA ALA A 9 -24.51 -25.24 -47.64
C ALA A 9 -24.05 -24.78 -46.24
N GLY A 10 -23.07 -25.50 -45.69
CA GLY A 10 -22.32 -25.06 -44.53
C GLY A 10 -21.46 -23.86 -44.91
N ALA A 11 -21.50 -22.82 -44.08
CA ALA A 11 -20.48 -21.79 -44.03
C ALA A 11 -19.91 -21.78 -42.61
N THR A 12 -18.93 -22.67 -42.39
CA THR A 12 -17.98 -22.59 -41.29
C THR A 12 -17.06 -21.39 -41.54
N GLY A 13 -17.52 -20.21 -41.12
CA GLY A 13 -16.69 -19.01 -41.00
C GLY A 13 -16.21 -18.86 -39.57
N GLY A 14 -15.25 -19.70 -39.17
CA GLY A 14 -14.50 -19.49 -37.94
C GLY A 14 -13.60 -18.26 -38.10
N THR A 15 -14.11 -17.08 -37.77
CA THR A 15 -13.24 -15.92 -37.52
C THR A 15 -12.60 -16.09 -36.17
N MET A 16 -11.33 -16.48 -36.26
CA MET A 16 -10.30 -16.49 -35.24
C MET A 16 -10.48 -15.32 -34.25
N ASP A 17 -10.88 -15.67 -33.03
CA ASP A 17 -10.69 -14.86 -31.83
C ASP A 17 -9.19 -14.89 -31.46
N GLY A 18 -8.38 -14.30 -32.34
CA GLY A 18 -6.99 -14.00 -32.08
C GLY A 18 -6.94 -12.69 -31.33
N SER A 19 -7.32 -12.72 -30.05
CA SER A 19 -7.13 -11.61 -29.12
C SER A 19 -5.68 -11.14 -29.20
N VAL A 20 -5.46 -10.06 -29.95
CA VAL A 20 -4.21 -9.33 -29.95
C VAL A 20 -4.10 -8.77 -28.54
N ALA A 21 -3.42 -9.49 -27.65
CA ALA A 21 -2.94 -8.92 -26.41
C ALA A 21 -2.08 -7.73 -26.81
N THR A 22 -2.66 -6.54 -26.71
CA THR A 22 -2.00 -5.29 -27.07
C THR A 22 -0.71 -5.19 -26.27
N SER A 23 0.32 -4.55 -26.82
CA SER A 23 1.63 -4.41 -26.15
C SER A 23 1.49 -3.85 -24.73
N SER A 24 0.47 -3.02 -24.49
CA SER A 24 0.11 -2.49 -23.17
C SER A 24 -0.39 -3.57 -22.19
N ASP A 25 -1.17 -4.56 -22.66
CA ASP A 25 -1.66 -5.66 -21.82
C ASP A 25 -0.52 -6.63 -21.45
N THR A 26 0.47 -6.78 -22.34
CA THR A 26 1.70 -7.53 -22.06
C THR A 26 2.60 -6.81 -21.04
N GLY A 27 2.72 -5.47 -21.15
CA GLY A 27 3.46 -4.64 -20.19
C GLY A 27 2.89 -4.71 -18.78
N LYS A 28 1.56 -4.59 -18.65
CA LYS A 28 0.83 -4.71 -17.38
C LYS A 28 1.06 -6.05 -16.68
N LYS A 29 0.99 -7.16 -17.43
CA LYS A 29 1.23 -8.52 -16.89
C LYS A 29 2.66 -8.67 -16.37
N ARG A 30 3.65 -8.26 -17.17
CA ARG A 30 5.07 -8.35 -16.77
C ARG A 30 5.39 -7.48 -15.56
N PHE A 31 4.77 -6.31 -15.46
CA PHE A 31 4.90 -5.45 -14.28
C PHE A 31 4.26 -6.09 -13.05
N ALA A 32 3.06 -6.68 -13.18
CA ALA A 32 2.43 -7.42 -12.09
C ALA A 32 3.31 -8.57 -11.59
N ASP A 33 3.97 -9.32 -12.47
CA ASP A 33 4.90 -10.39 -12.10
C ASP A 33 6.14 -9.87 -11.36
N LEU A 34 6.69 -8.73 -11.78
CA LEU A 34 7.76 -8.05 -11.05
C LEU A 34 7.31 -7.67 -9.62
N VAL A 35 6.13 -7.08 -9.47
CA VAL A 35 5.58 -6.74 -8.15
C VAL A 35 5.38 -7.99 -7.30
N ARG A 36 4.88 -9.09 -7.88
CA ARG A 36 4.74 -10.38 -7.19
C ARG A 36 6.08 -10.90 -6.68
N LEU A 37 7.14 -10.81 -7.49
CA LEU A 37 8.49 -11.21 -7.07
C LEU A 37 9.00 -10.37 -5.89
N HIS A 38 8.70 -9.08 -5.86
CA HIS A 38 9.02 -8.21 -4.72
C HIS A 38 8.20 -8.58 -3.48
N ALA A 39 6.89 -8.80 -3.65
CA ALA A 39 5.96 -9.19 -2.59
C ALA A 39 6.27 -10.57 -2.00
N GLN A 40 6.81 -11.52 -2.79
CA GLN A 40 7.26 -12.82 -2.26
C GLN A 40 8.42 -12.69 -1.27
N LYS A 41 9.30 -11.70 -1.46
CA LYS A 41 10.48 -11.52 -0.60
C LYS A 41 10.13 -10.86 0.73
N ALA A 42 9.06 -10.07 0.77
CA ALA A 42 8.67 -9.32 1.95
C ALA A 42 7.15 -9.19 2.05
N LYS A 43 6.59 -9.55 3.21
CA LYS A 43 5.18 -9.33 3.55
C LYS A 43 4.82 -7.86 3.79
N PHE A 44 5.81 -6.98 3.75
CA PHE A 44 5.66 -5.54 3.95
C PHE A 44 6.45 -4.80 2.87
N ILE A 45 5.77 -3.92 2.13
CA ILE A 45 6.41 -3.05 1.14
C ILE A 45 6.54 -1.66 1.75
N THR A 46 7.79 -1.21 1.92
CA THR A 46 8.08 0.14 2.41
C THR A 46 7.72 1.19 1.37
N ARG A 47 7.55 2.45 1.79
CA ARG A 47 7.26 3.55 0.86
C ARG A 47 8.36 3.74 -0.17
N GLU A 48 9.62 3.53 0.21
CA GLU A 48 10.75 3.59 -0.72
C GLU A 48 10.72 2.47 -1.76
N GLN A 49 10.37 1.25 -1.34
CA GLN A 49 10.20 0.13 -2.25
C GLN A 49 9.02 0.36 -3.19
N GLU A 50 7.91 0.88 -2.67
CA GLU A 50 6.74 1.24 -3.47
C GLU A 50 7.10 2.30 -4.52
N ILE A 51 7.80 3.37 -4.14
CA ILE A 51 8.26 4.41 -5.08
C ILE A 51 9.13 3.80 -6.18
N LYS A 52 10.10 2.94 -5.83
CA LYS A 52 10.95 2.25 -6.82
C LYS A 52 10.14 1.37 -7.77
N LEU A 53 9.16 0.62 -7.27
CA LEU A 53 8.27 -0.17 -8.11
C LEU A 53 7.46 0.73 -9.07
N LEU A 54 6.95 1.86 -8.59
CA LEU A 54 6.21 2.81 -9.44
C LEU A 54 7.12 3.44 -10.50
N GLU A 55 8.35 3.82 -10.14
CA GLU A 55 9.36 4.32 -11.09
C GLU A 55 9.70 3.28 -12.16
N GLU A 56 9.82 2.00 -11.79
CA GLU A 56 10.03 0.93 -12.76
C GLU A 56 8.83 0.76 -13.71
N GLY A 57 7.59 0.86 -13.19
CA GLY A 57 6.38 0.83 -14.00
C GLY A 57 6.37 1.93 -15.07
N LEU A 58 6.70 3.16 -14.68
CA LEU A 58 6.81 4.30 -15.61
C LEU A 58 7.93 4.09 -16.64
N ASN A 59 9.13 3.76 -16.18
CA ASN A 59 10.33 3.82 -17.03
C ASN A 59 10.53 2.58 -17.91
N ARG A 60 10.08 1.40 -17.46
CA ARG A 60 10.38 0.11 -18.12
C ARG A 60 9.17 -0.53 -18.79
N TYR A 61 7.97 -0.21 -18.32
CA TYR A 61 6.74 -0.85 -18.77
C TYR A 61 5.77 0.11 -19.47
N ASP A 62 6.19 1.37 -19.69
CA ASP A 62 5.41 2.43 -20.34
C ASP A 62 4.02 2.60 -19.70
N MET A 63 4.00 2.49 -18.36
CA MET A 63 2.77 2.56 -17.58
C MET A 63 2.56 3.94 -17.00
N SER A 64 1.30 4.39 -16.98
CA SER A 64 0.95 5.56 -16.19
C SER A 64 1.18 5.31 -14.69
N LEU A 65 1.37 6.38 -13.92
CA LEU A 65 1.48 6.28 -12.46
C LEU A 65 0.21 5.68 -11.83
N ALA A 66 -0.95 6.00 -12.40
CA ALA A 66 -2.23 5.49 -11.94
C ALA A 66 -2.33 3.97 -12.17
N ASP A 67 -2.00 3.49 -13.37
CA ASP A 67 -2.02 2.07 -13.69
C ASP A 67 -1.01 1.30 -12.82
N SER A 68 0.23 1.83 -12.71
CA SER A 68 1.28 1.21 -11.89
C SER A 68 0.83 1.08 -10.44
N ARG A 69 0.21 2.13 -9.89
CA ARG A 69 -0.34 2.13 -8.52
C ARG A 69 -1.47 1.12 -8.34
N ASN A 70 -2.35 1.00 -9.31
CA ASN A 70 -3.45 0.05 -9.28
C ASN A 70 -2.93 -1.39 -9.32
N ILE A 71 -1.92 -1.68 -10.13
CA ILE A 71 -1.28 -3.00 -10.16
C ILE A 71 -0.56 -3.30 -8.85
N VAL A 72 0.23 -2.37 -8.33
CA VAL A 72 0.91 -2.55 -7.03
C VAL A 72 -0.09 -2.86 -5.92
N ARG A 73 -1.18 -2.10 -5.84
CA ARG A 73 -2.26 -2.35 -4.88
C ARG A 73 -2.90 -3.73 -5.10
N GLY A 74 -3.29 -4.04 -6.34
CA GLY A 74 -3.96 -5.30 -6.67
C GLY A 74 -3.11 -6.52 -6.33
N VAL A 75 -1.81 -6.48 -6.61
CA VAL A 75 -0.87 -7.56 -6.25
C VAL A 75 -0.67 -7.63 -4.73
N ALA A 76 -0.56 -6.49 -4.05
CA ALA A 76 -0.44 -6.47 -2.59
C ALA A 76 -1.68 -7.10 -1.92
N ASP A 77 -2.88 -6.79 -2.40
CA ASP A 77 -4.14 -7.37 -1.94
C ASP A 77 -4.21 -8.88 -2.26
N GLU A 78 -3.83 -9.29 -3.48
CA GLU A 78 -3.78 -10.70 -3.93
C GLU A 78 -2.86 -11.54 -3.03
N MET A 79 -1.71 -10.99 -2.65
CA MET A 79 -0.67 -11.70 -1.90
C MET A 79 -0.72 -11.47 -0.39
N ALA A 80 -1.74 -10.76 0.11
CA ALA A 80 -1.85 -10.35 1.51
C ALA A 80 -0.59 -9.63 2.04
N VAL A 81 0.02 -8.80 1.20
CA VAL A 81 1.19 -7.98 1.52
C VAL A 81 0.75 -6.60 1.97
N THR A 82 1.29 -6.15 3.09
CA THR A 82 0.95 -4.85 3.66
C THR A 82 1.77 -3.74 3.00
N LEU A 83 1.10 -2.69 2.51
CA LEU A 83 1.78 -1.47 2.04
C LEU A 83 1.94 -0.47 3.18
N GLU A 84 3.14 0.08 3.33
CA GLU A 84 3.44 1.09 4.35
C GLU A 84 2.47 2.28 4.31
N ARG A 85 2.12 2.77 3.11
CA ARG A 85 1.19 3.90 2.95
C ARG A 85 -0.20 3.64 3.54
N ASP A 86 -0.64 2.38 3.54
CA ASP A 86 -1.96 2.00 4.02
C ASP A 86 -1.93 1.91 5.55
N VAL A 87 -0.82 1.40 6.10
CA VAL A 87 -0.54 1.44 7.55
C VAL A 87 -0.42 2.87 8.06
N ASP A 88 0.31 3.74 7.36
CA ASP A 88 0.46 5.17 7.69
C ASP A 88 -0.91 5.86 7.72
N SER A 89 -1.76 5.58 6.73
CA SER A 89 -3.11 6.13 6.64
C SER A 89 -3.99 5.67 7.80
N ALA A 90 -3.94 4.38 8.15
CA ALA A 90 -4.69 3.83 9.28
C ALA A 90 -4.18 4.36 10.63
N ALA A 91 -2.86 4.44 10.83
CA ALA A 91 -2.28 5.01 12.04
C ALA A 91 -2.63 6.50 12.18
N THR A 92 -2.63 7.24 11.07
CA THR A 92 -3.09 8.64 11.02
C THR A 92 -4.55 8.75 11.46
N ALA A 93 -5.44 7.88 10.98
CA ALA A 93 -6.85 7.89 11.39
C ALA A 93 -7.02 7.62 12.90
N ILE A 94 -6.29 6.65 13.45
CA ILE A 94 -6.28 6.33 14.89
C ILE A 94 -5.85 7.58 15.69
N LEU A 95 -4.71 8.16 15.34
CA LEU A 95 -4.16 9.33 16.04
C LEU A 95 -5.06 10.57 15.92
N ARG A 96 -5.68 10.78 14.75
CA ARG A 96 -6.67 11.85 14.52
C ARG A 96 -7.83 11.73 15.50
N GLY A 97 -8.34 10.51 15.70
CA GLY A 97 -9.39 10.23 16.70
C GLY A 97 -9.03 10.67 18.12
N PHE A 98 -7.75 10.61 18.50
CA PHE A 98 -7.26 11.10 19.78
C PHE A 98 -7.00 12.61 19.80
N ALA A 99 -6.46 13.15 18.70
CA ALA A 99 -6.10 14.55 18.55
C ALA A 99 -7.33 15.47 18.61
N THR A 100 -8.40 15.12 17.90
CA THR A 100 -9.67 15.89 17.86
C THR A 100 -10.27 16.07 19.25
N LYS A 101 -10.16 15.05 20.11
CA LYS A 101 -10.69 15.10 21.49
C LYS A 101 -9.96 16.12 22.37
N ARG A 102 -8.74 16.55 22.01
CA ARG A 102 -7.83 17.29 22.93
C ARG A 102 -7.01 18.40 22.30
N ARG A 103 -7.60 19.15 21.36
CA ARG A 103 -6.96 20.32 20.73
C ARG A 103 -5.58 19.96 20.16
N ASN A 104 -5.52 18.92 19.33
CA ASN A 104 -4.30 18.44 18.67
C ASN A 104 -3.22 17.93 19.63
N LYS A 105 -3.59 17.37 20.79
CA LYS A 105 -2.64 16.80 21.76
C LYS A 105 -2.81 15.30 21.93
N ILE A 106 -1.72 14.56 21.78
CA ILE A 106 -1.67 13.10 21.90
C ILE A 106 -0.94 12.70 23.19
N ARG A 107 -1.53 11.78 23.97
CA ARG A 107 -0.91 11.23 25.19
C ARG A 107 0.10 10.14 24.84
N LYS A 108 1.05 9.87 25.75
CA LYS A 108 1.99 8.75 25.58
C LYS A 108 1.26 7.44 25.31
N GLY A 109 0.25 7.08 26.10
CA GLY A 109 -0.50 5.83 25.89
C GLY A 109 -1.21 5.74 24.53
N GLU A 110 -1.66 6.87 23.98
CA GLU A 110 -2.32 6.93 22.65
C GLU A 110 -1.31 6.79 21.52
N PHE A 111 -0.11 7.37 21.71
CA PHE A 111 1.03 7.15 20.83
C PHE A 111 1.45 5.67 20.84
N GLU A 112 1.59 5.06 22.02
CA GLU A 112 1.96 3.63 22.12
C GLU A 112 0.90 2.71 21.50
N GLN A 113 -0.39 3.08 21.52
CA GLN A 113 -1.44 2.35 20.81
C GLN A 113 -1.24 2.38 19.29
N ALA A 114 -0.92 3.55 18.72
CA ALA A 114 -0.60 3.66 17.30
C ALA A 114 0.68 2.87 16.94
N VAL A 115 1.71 2.89 17.81
CA VAL A 115 2.92 2.08 17.64
C VAL A 115 2.61 0.58 17.68
N ALA A 116 1.76 0.13 18.59
CA ALA A 116 1.36 -1.27 18.68
C ALA A 116 0.57 -1.72 17.44
N PHE A 117 -0.34 -0.88 16.94
CA PHE A 117 -1.04 -1.11 15.67
C PHE A 117 -0.05 -1.25 14.51
N TYR A 118 0.87 -0.29 14.36
CA TYR A 118 1.84 -0.29 13.27
C TYR A 118 2.74 -1.54 13.31
N ARG A 119 3.17 -1.94 14.51
CA ARG A 119 3.98 -3.15 14.71
C ARG A 119 3.26 -4.41 14.26
N LEU A 120 1.96 -4.52 14.57
CA LEU A 120 1.14 -5.65 14.15
C LEU A 120 1.09 -5.76 12.63
N GLN A 121 0.93 -4.62 11.94
CA GLN A 121 0.87 -4.57 10.47
C GLN A 121 2.22 -4.83 9.79
N ALA A 122 3.33 -4.46 10.44
CA ALA A 122 4.66 -4.63 9.86
C ALA A 122 5.23 -6.07 9.98
N GLU A 123 4.59 -6.98 10.73
CA GLU A 123 5.00 -8.38 10.92
C GLU A 123 6.53 -8.61 11.06
N ASN A 124 7.21 -7.80 11.90
CA ASN A 124 8.66 -7.79 12.14
C ASN A 124 9.56 -7.22 11.02
N SER A 125 8.99 -6.68 9.95
CA SER A 125 9.74 -6.05 8.84
C SER A 125 10.43 -4.74 9.25
N LEU A 126 10.05 -4.17 10.40
CA LEU A 126 10.60 -2.91 10.93
C LEU A 126 10.95 -3.06 12.42
N SER A 127 12.04 -2.41 12.82
CA SER A 127 12.41 -2.32 14.24
C SER A 127 11.45 -1.42 15.03
N GLU A 128 11.32 -1.64 16.33
CA GLU A 128 10.45 -0.81 17.19
C GLU A 128 10.86 0.67 17.18
N THR A 129 12.16 0.96 17.13
CA THR A 129 12.68 2.33 17.01
C THR A 129 12.19 3.00 15.74
N GLU A 130 12.20 2.27 14.63
CA GLU A 130 11.78 2.78 13.33
C GLU A 130 10.27 2.99 13.26
N ILE A 131 9.49 2.06 13.80
CA ILE A 131 8.05 2.22 13.97
C ILE A 131 7.74 3.47 14.79
N ARG A 132 8.43 3.68 15.92
CA ARG A 132 8.26 4.89 16.73
C ARG A 132 8.59 6.17 15.98
N ARG A 133 9.66 6.17 15.17
CA ARG A 133 10.00 7.30 14.30
C ARG A 133 8.89 7.58 13.29
N ARG A 134 8.36 6.56 12.65
CA ARG A 134 7.26 6.68 11.67
C ARG A 134 6.01 7.28 12.30
N VAL A 135 5.57 6.75 13.43
CA VAL A 135 4.42 7.32 14.18
C VAL A 135 4.70 8.75 14.63
N LYS A 136 5.95 9.07 15.01
CA LYS A 136 6.35 10.45 15.33
C LYS A 136 6.26 11.37 14.11
N MET A 137 6.75 10.95 12.94
CA MET A 137 6.63 11.72 11.70
C MET A 137 5.17 11.95 11.31
N ILE A 138 4.28 10.96 11.49
CA ILE A 138 2.84 11.14 11.30
C ILE A 138 2.31 12.26 12.19
N MET A 139 2.71 12.30 13.47
CA MET A 139 2.31 13.40 14.36
C MET A 139 2.84 14.76 13.90
N GLU A 140 4.11 14.83 13.49
CA GLU A 140 4.74 16.08 13.03
C GLU A 140 4.08 16.59 11.74
N ASN A 141 3.84 15.71 10.77
CA ASN A 141 3.19 16.04 9.50
C ASN A 141 1.72 16.49 9.65
N ASN A 142 1.08 16.20 10.78
CA ASN A 142 -0.30 16.61 11.08
C ASN A 142 -0.38 17.70 12.17
N ASP A 143 0.75 18.33 12.54
CA ASP A 143 0.83 19.37 13.58
C ASP A 143 0.31 18.92 14.96
N TRP A 144 0.37 17.62 15.26
CA TRP A 144 -0.09 17.07 16.52
C TRP A 144 1.01 17.11 17.59
N LYS A 145 0.66 17.68 18.74
CA LYS A 145 1.63 17.96 19.82
C LYS A 145 1.62 16.85 20.88
N PRO A 146 2.78 16.43 21.38
CA PRO A 146 2.83 15.50 22.52
C PRO A 146 2.34 16.18 23.80
N LYS A 147 1.48 15.47 24.54
CA LYS A 147 1.10 15.84 25.90
C LYS A 147 2.24 15.52 26.86
N ARG A 148 2.40 16.35 27.90
CA ARG A 148 3.31 16.07 29.01
C ARG A 148 2.87 14.79 29.74
N ALA A 149 3.82 13.96 30.14
CA ALA A 149 3.61 12.73 30.92
C ALA A 149 4.60 12.67 32.09
N GLY A 150 4.30 11.87 33.11
CA GLY A 150 5.09 11.72 34.34
C GLY A 150 4.29 12.04 35.60
N LEU A 151 4.56 11.29 36.68
CA LEU A 151 3.87 11.43 37.98
C LEU A 151 4.41 12.62 38.78
N ILE A 152 5.74 12.76 38.83
CA ILE A 152 6.46 13.79 39.60
C ILE A 152 6.82 14.99 38.71
N VAL A 153 7.50 14.75 37.57
CA VAL A 153 7.87 15.80 36.61
C VAL A 153 7.13 15.59 35.29
N ARG A 154 6.13 16.44 35.03
CA ARG A 154 5.37 16.41 33.77
C ARG A 154 6.23 16.93 32.62
N SER A 155 6.79 16.03 31.80
CA SER A 155 7.68 16.38 30.70
C SER A 155 7.26 15.75 29.37
N ARG A 156 7.87 16.22 28.27
CA ARG A 156 7.78 15.63 26.92
C ARG A 156 8.99 14.76 26.58
N ARG A 157 9.76 14.31 27.59
CA ARG A 157 11.00 13.55 27.36
C ARG A 157 10.74 12.26 26.56
N TRP A 158 9.60 11.60 26.82
CA TRP A 158 9.17 10.39 26.11
C TRP A 158 9.05 10.57 24.59
N TYR A 159 8.67 11.77 24.13
CA TYR A 159 8.55 12.08 22.71
C TYR A 159 9.88 12.61 22.15
N ARG A 160 10.57 13.47 22.92
CA ARG A 160 11.86 14.05 22.52
C ARG A 160 13.00 13.03 22.44
N SER A 161 12.90 11.91 23.16
CA SER A 161 13.90 10.83 23.09
C SER A 161 13.86 10.06 21.77
N ILE A 162 12.78 10.18 21.01
CA ILE A 162 12.65 9.57 19.68
C ILE A 162 13.35 10.51 18.69
N LYS A 163 14.55 10.13 18.25
CA LYS A 163 15.32 10.87 17.24
C LYS A 163 14.75 10.56 15.86
N VAL A 164 14.35 11.60 15.13
CA VAL A 164 14.10 11.53 13.69
C VAL A 164 15.38 12.05 13.08
N ASP A 165 15.99 11.25 12.21
CA ASP A 165 17.24 11.59 11.53
C ASP A 165 16.97 12.52 10.34
#